data_AF-A0A414BB78-F1
#
_entry.id   AF-A0A414BB78-F1
#
_cell.length_a   1.000
_cell.length_b   1.000
_cell.length_c   1.000
_cell.angle_alpha   90.00
_cell.angle_beta   90.00
_cell.angle_gamma   90.00
#
_symmetry.space_group_name_H-M   'P 1'
#
loop_
_entity.id
_entity.type
_entity.pdbx_description
1 polymer ?
#
loop_
_entity_poly.entity_id
_entity_poly.type
_entity_poly.pdbx_seq_one_letter_code
_entity_poly.pdbx_strand_id
1 'polypeptide(L)'
;MRQILSVELGITVTVRNMITNTVFNTIQIASKGEGYSDNEAKRSAINKIDVLNADYSRFVEATKLKISDYYRNNTIALITKANTLASQQLFDEALALLSTYPESLSEYTKVSNAMASIFKKYQTQHCSQILLSAQAAYSKHDYTEAAELVSLIDAQSSCAAQAKALLEAIKKSMDKQYNDIIAMEKEKIRSDERIKSAQIKAIRDIATAYFKRQTEYVFFW
;
A
#
# COMPACT_ATOMS: atom_id res chain seq x y z
N MET A 1 12.91 -5.77 -56.53
CA MET A 1 12.33 -4.76 -55.62
C MET A 1 12.09 -5.41 -54.26
N ARG A 2 12.53 -4.79 -53.15
CA ARG A 2 12.15 -5.26 -51.81
C ARG A 2 10.73 -4.79 -51.50
N GLN A 3 9.89 -5.66 -50.98
CA GLN A 3 8.52 -5.34 -50.60
C GLN A 3 8.53 -4.46 -49.34
N ILE A 4 7.80 -3.35 -49.36
CA ILE A 4 7.59 -2.49 -48.19
C ILE A 4 6.30 -2.94 -47.52
N LEU A 5 6.39 -3.22 -46.22
CA LEU A 5 5.24 -3.52 -45.37
C LEU A 5 4.85 -2.24 -44.63
N SER A 6 3.55 -1.95 -44.61
CA SER A 6 2.96 -0.84 -43.86
C SER A 6 2.11 -1.42 -42.74
N VAL A 7 2.32 -0.94 -41.52
CA VAL A 7 1.54 -1.32 -40.32
C VAL A 7 0.92 -0.07 -39.72
N GLU A 8 -0.34 -0.19 -39.32
CA GLU A 8 -1.06 0.81 -38.54
C GLU A 8 -1.29 0.27 -37.13
N LEU A 9 -0.94 1.07 -36.12
CA LEU A 9 -1.10 0.76 -34.71
C LEU A 9 -2.14 1.69 -34.11
N GLY A 10 -3.17 1.11 -33.50
CA GLY A 10 -4.08 1.81 -32.60
C GLY A 10 -3.69 1.51 -31.15
N ILE A 11 -3.11 2.48 -30.46
CA ILE A 11 -2.67 2.35 -29.07
C ILE A 11 -3.71 3.03 -28.17
N THR A 12 -4.37 2.24 -27.34
CA THR A 12 -5.26 2.76 -26.30
C THR A 12 -4.49 3.03 -25.02
N VAL A 13 -4.52 4.26 -24.54
CA VAL A 13 -4.00 4.64 -23.22
C VAL A 13 -5.17 4.97 -22.31
N THR A 14 -5.30 4.22 -21.22
CA THR A 14 -6.36 4.39 -20.22
C THR A 14 -5.77 4.71 -18.86
N VAL A 15 -6.27 5.76 -18.21
CA VAL A 15 -5.96 6.09 -16.82
C VAL A 15 -7.14 5.67 -15.95
N ARG A 16 -6.88 4.79 -14.98
CA ARG A 16 -7.91 4.24 -14.09
C ARG A 16 -7.40 4.09 -12.66
N ASN A 17 -8.31 4.11 -11.70
CA ASN A 17 -8.05 3.63 -10.34
C ASN A 17 -8.15 2.10 -10.35
N MET A 18 -7.09 1.45 -9.90
CA MET A 18 -6.94 -0.01 -9.92
C MET A 18 -7.81 -0.74 -8.91
N ILE A 19 -8.15 -0.09 -7.78
CA ILE A 19 -8.91 -0.71 -6.70
C ILE A 19 -10.41 -0.54 -6.94
N THR A 20 -10.83 0.65 -7.37
CA THR A 20 -12.24 0.91 -7.69
C THR A 20 -12.59 0.54 -9.12
N ASN A 21 -11.61 0.18 -9.94
CA ASN A 21 -11.75 -0.04 -11.38
C ASN A 21 -12.28 1.19 -12.16
N THR A 22 -12.33 2.37 -11.53
CA THR A 22 -12.85 3.61 -12.11
C THR A 22 -11.93 4.11 -13.21
N VAL A 23 -12.44 4.20 -14.44
CA VAL A 23 -11.73 4.82 -15.56
C VAL A 23 -11.91 6.33 -15.52
N PHE A 24 -10.81 7.07 -15.45
CA PHE A 24 -10.83 8.53 -15.44
C PHE A 24 -10.80 9.08 -16.86
N ASN A 25 -9.94 8.54 -17.72
CA ASN A 25 -9.82 9.01 -19.09
C ASN A 25 -9.19 7.95 -19.99
N THR A 26 -9.51 8.03 -21.28
CA THR A 26 -8.93 7.19 -22.32
C THR A 26 -8.59 8.04 -23.53
N ILE A 27 -7.44 7.79 -24.16
CA ILE A 27 -7.05 8.35 -25.46
C ILE A 27 -6.64 7.23 -26.40
N GLN A 28 -6.91 7.43 -27.69
CA GLN A 28 -6.45 6.56 -28.76
C GLN A 28 -5.34 7.28 -29.52
N ILE A 29 -4.21 6.59 -29.68
CA ILE A 29 -3.06 7.07 -30.43
C ILE A 29 -2.97 6.21 -31.68
N ALA A 30 -3.24 6.81 -32.83
CA ALA A 30 -2.99 6.18 -34.12
C ALA A 30 -1.56 6.48 -34.56
N SER A 31 -0.82 5.46 -34.97
CA SER A 31 0.49 5.63 -35.58
C SER A 31 0.69 4.67 -36.74
N LYS A 32 1.42 5.11 -37.76
CA LYS A 32 1.70 4.33 -38.96
C LYS A 32 3.21 4.21 -39.18
N GLY A 33 3.65 2.99 -39.45
CA GLY A 33 5.05 2.68 -39.69
C GLY A 33 5.23 1.84 -40.94
N GLU A 34 6.42 1.95 -41.52
CA GLU A 34 6.80 1.22 -42.73
C GLU A 34 8.17 0.59 -42.51
N GLY A 35 8.39 -0.59 -43.08
CA GLY A 35 9.62 -1.36 -42.94
C GLY A 35 9.72 -2.53 -43.91
N TYR A 36 10.86 -3.19 -43.95
CA TYR A 36 11.07 -4.37 -44.81
C TYR A 36 10.75 -5.69 -44.09
N SER A 37 10.39 -5.61 -42.80
CA SER A 37 9.80 -6.69 -42.01
C SER A 37 8.68 -6.13 -41.12
N ASP A 38 7.83 -7.02 -40.61
CA ASP A 38 6.76 -6.67 -39.66
C ASP A 38 7.31 -5.98 -38.40
N ASN A 39 8.42 -6.49 -37.84
CA ASN A 39 9.09 -5.89 -36.68
C ASN A 39 9.65 -4.50 -36.98
N GLU A 40 10.24 -4.29 -38.16
CA GLU A 40 10.72 -2.97 -38.57
C GLU A 40 9.57 -1.97 -38.75
N ALA A 41 8.47 -2.39 -39.39
CA ALA A 41 7.30 -1.54 -39.57
C ALA A 41 6.65 -1.16 -38.23
N LYS A 42 6.52 -2.10 -37.29
CA LYS A 42 6.02 -1.85 -35.92
C LYS A 42 6.93 -0.91 -35.13
N ARG A 43 8.25 -1.14 -35.15
CA ARG A 43 9.22 -0.26 -34.47
C ARG A 43 9.19 1.15 -35.06
N SER A 44 9.08 1.27 -36.38
CA SER A 44 8.91 2.55 -37.09
C SER A 44 7.63 3.27 -36.66
N ALA A 45 6.51 2.55 -36.55
CA ALA A 45 5.24 3.11 -36.08
C ALA A 45 5.36 3.63 -34.63
N ILE A 46 5.98 2.88 -33.72
CA ILE A 46 6.15 3.32 -32.33
C ILE A 46 7.06 4.56 -32.25
N ASN A 47 8.19 4.54 -32.97
CA ASN A 47 9.15 5.65 -32.95
C ASN A 47 8.60 6.95 -33.57
N LYS A 48 7.55 6.86 -34.41
CA LYS A 48 6.87 8.00 -35.03
C LYS A 48 5.79 8.63 -34.15
N ILE A 49 5.49 8.08 -32.99
CA ILE A 49 4.56 8.70 -32.04
C ILE A 49 5.15 10.03 -31.59
N ASP A 50 4.45 11.12 -31.89
CA ASP A 50 4.87 12.47 -31.50
C ASP A 50 4.60 12.71 -30.02
N VAL A 51 5.62 12.50 -29.19
CA VAL A 51 5.53 12.74 -27.73
C VAL A 51 5.24 14.19 -27.36
N LEU A 52 5.40 15.14 -28.29
CA LEU A 52 5.11 16.57 -28.10
C LEU A 52 3.72 16.96 -28.60
N ASN A 53 2.91 16.01 -29.05
CA ASN A 53 1.56 16.28 -29.52
C ASN A 53 0.73 16.95 -28.41
N ALA A 54 0.19 18.13 -28.73
CA ALA A 54 -0.60 18.93 -27.79
C ALA A 54 -1.86 18.20 -27.27
N ASP A 55 -2.39 17.22 -28.00
CA ASP A 55 -3.48 16.35 -27.53
C ASP A 55 -3.08 15.52 -26.31
N TYR A 56 -1.82 15.11 -26.21
CA TYR A 56 -1.34 14.32 -25.06
C TYR A 56 -1.24 15.20 -23.81
N SER A 57 -0.74 16.43 -23.97
CA SER A 57 -0.76 17.42 -22.89
C SER A 57 -2.18 17.75 -22.44
N ARG A 58 -3.11 17.99 -23.39
CA ARG A 58 -4.54 18.19 -23.09
C ARG A 58 -5.15 16.98 -22.38
N PHE A 59 -4.81 15.77 -22.82
CA PHE A 59 -5.26 14.53 -22.19
C PHE A 59 -4.80 14.45 -20.74
N VAL A 60 -3.53 14.76 -20.46
CA VAL A 60 -2.99 14.74 -19.09
C VAL A 60 -3.70 15.78 -18.21
N GLU A 61 -3.85 17.02 -18.66
CA GLU A 61 -4.52 18.07 -17.89
C GLU A 61 -6.01 17.76 -17.64
N ALA A 62 -6.73 17.32 -18.67
CA ALA A 62 -8.12 16.87 -18.51
C ALA A 62 -8.23 15.68 -17.54
N THR A 63 -7.26 14.77 -17.57
CA THR A 63 -7.24 13.61 -16.67
C THR A 63 -7.01 14.04 -15.21
N LYS A 64 -6.08 14.97 -14.96
CA LYS A 64 -5.84 15.51 -13.60
C LYS A 64 -7.09 16.16 -13.01
N LEU A 65 -7.84 16.90 -13.83
CA LEU A 65 -9.12 17.49 -13.44
C LEU A 65 -10.14 16.40 -13.10
N LYS A 66 -10.35 15.43 -13.99
CA LYS A 66 -11.28 14.30 -13.74
C LYS A 66 -10.93 13.49 -12.49
N ILE A 67 -9.64 13.26 -12.23
CA ILE A 67 -9.16 12.60 -10.99
C ILE A 67 -9.53 13.45 -9.77
N SER A 68 -9.22 14.75 -9.82
CA SER A 68 -9.52 15.66 -8.72
C SER A 68 -11.01 15.73 -8.42
N ASP A 69 -11.84 15.87 -9.45
CA ASP A 69 -13.30 15.94 -9.34
C ASP A 69 -13.88 14.65 -8.77
N TYR A 70 -13.39 13.49 -9.24
CA TYR A 70 -13.79 12.21 -8.69
C TYR A 70 -13.54 12.15 -7.17
N TYR A 71 -12.33 12.45 -6.72
CA TYR A 71 -12.01 12.35 -5.29
C TYR A 71 -12.76 13.39 -4.45
N ARG A 72 -12.91 14.63 -4.94
CA ARG A 72 -13.74 15.66 -4.29
C ARG A 72 -15.17 15.17 -4.08
N ASN A 73 -15.77 14.58 -5.11
CA ASN A 73 -17.16 14.14 -5.08
C ASN A 73 -17.37 12.81 -4.34
N ASN A 74 -16.33 11.99 -4.19
CA ASN A 74 -16.43 10.63 -3.64
C ASN A 74 -15.69 10.44 -2.31
N THR A 75 -15.16 11.50 -1.68
CA THR A 75 -14.35 11.39 -0.44
C THR A 75 -15.08 10.58 0.65
N ILE A 76 -16.37 10.86 0.88
CA ILE A 76 -17.15 10.14 1.91
C ILE A 76 -17.33 8.67 1.54
N ALA A 77 -17.72 8.38 0.30
CA ALA A 77 -17.90 7.02 -0.18
C ALA A 77 -16.59 6.20 -0.12
N LEU A 78 -15.46 6.83 -0.45
CA LEU A 78 -14.13 6.24 -0.37
C LEU A 78 -13.78 5.83 1.06
N ILE A 79 -13.96 6.74 2.03
CA ILE A 79 -13.72 6.47 3.45
C ILE A 79 -14.65 5.38 3.97
N THR A 80 -15.93 5.40 3.60
CA THR A 80 -16.90 4.36 4.00
C THR A 80 -16.51 2.99 3.45
N LYS A 81 -16.11 2.91 2.18
CA LYS A 81 -15.63 1.66 1.57
C LYS A 81 -14.38 1.14 2.28
N ALA A 82 -13.41 2.00 2.57
CA ALA A 82 -12.20 1.61 3.30
C ALA A 82 -12.52 1.11 4.73
N ASN A 83 -13.45 1.76 5.43
CA ASN A 83 -13.89 1.29 6.75
C ASN A 83 -14.60 -0.08 6.67
N THR A 84 -15.34 -0.34 5.60
CA THR A 84 -16.00 -1.63 5.35
C THR A 84 -14.98 -2.73 5.08
N LEU A 85 -13.96 -2.45 4.27
CA LEU A 85 -12.83 -3.37 4.05
C LEU A 85 -12.10 -3.65 5.38
N ALA A 86 -11.85 -2.62 6.17
CA ALA A 86 -11.21 -2.77 7.48
C ALA A 86 -12.06 -3.58 8.47
N SER A 87 -13.40 -3.46 8.45
CA SER A 87 -14.27 -4.30 9.30
C SER A 87 -14.29 -5.76 8.87
N GLN A 88 -13.94 -6.05 7.62
CA GLN A 88 -13.71 -7.40 7.09
C GLN A 88 -12.26 -7.88 7.31
N GLN A 89 -11.46 -7.12 8.07
CA GLN A 89 -10.04 -7.38 8.31
C GLN A 89 -9.15 -7.30 7.06
N LEU A 90 -9.66 -6.75 5.96
CA LEU A 90 -8.93 -6.48 4.71
C LEU A 90 -8.19 -5.14 4.83
N PHE A 91 -7.29 -5.02 5.81
CA PHE A 91 -6.63 -3.75 6.12
C PHE A 91 -5.69 -3.28 5.01
N ASP A 92 -4.97 -4.21 4.37
CA ASP A 92 -4.05 -3.86 3.29
C ASP A 92 -4.80 -3.22 2.11
N GLU A 93 -5.95 -3.79 1.74
CA GLU A 93 -6.81 -3.24 0.69
C GLU A 93 -7.46 -1.91 1.12
N ALA A 94 -7.90 -1.81 2.38
CA ALA A 94 -8.47 -0.58 2.92
C ALA A 94 -7.46 0.58 2.90
N LEU A 95 -6.22 0.33 3.31
CA LEU A 95 -5.14 1.30 3.32
C LEU A 95 -4.69 1.64 1.89
N ALA A 96 -4.59 0.64 1.01
CA ALA A 96 -4.30 0.86 -0.41
C ALA A 96 -5.38 1.75 -1.05
N LEU A 97 -6.66 1.53 -0.77
CA LEU A 97 -7.77 2.33 -1.29
C LEU A 97 -7.65 3.80 -0.90
N LEU A 98 -7.42 4.08 0.38
CA LEU A 98 -7.28 5.47 0.85
C LEU A 98 -5.99 6.12 0.36
N SER A 99 -4.91 5.35 0.17
CA SER A 99 -3.64 5.87 -0.38
C SER A 99 -3.76 6.37 -1.83
N THR A 100 -4.82 6.00 -2.55
CA THR A 100 -5.10 6.54 -3.89
C THR A 100 -5.57 7.99 -3.87
N TYR A 101 -5.96 8.53 -2.71
CA TYR A 101 -6.43 9.91 -2.59
C TYR A 101 -5.27 10.90 -2.73
N PRO A 102 -5.32 11.88 -3.66
CA PRO A 102 -4.23 12.83 -3.87
C PRO A 102 -3.99 13.75 -2.66
N GLU A 103 -2.74 13.85 -2.20
CA GLU A 103 -2.36 14.69 -1.04
C GLU A 103 -2.62 16.19 -1.28
N SER A 104 -2.71 16.61 -2.55
CA SER A 104 -2.95 18.00 -2.96
C SER A 104 -4.40 18.47 -2.80
N LEU A 105 -5.36 17.58 -2.48
CA LEU A 105 -6.77 17.94 -2.33
C LEU A 105 -7.10 18.33 -0.87
N SER A 106 -8.05 19.25 -0.72
CA SER A 106 -8.38 19.89 0.56
C SER A 106 -8.85 18.92 1.65
N GLU A 107 -9.50 17.80 1.30
CA GLU A 107 -9.98 16.80 2.27
C GLU A 107 -8.91 15.75 2.62
N TYR A 108 -7.66 15.91 2.17
CA TYR A 108 -6.59 14.94 2.44
C TYR A 108 -6.43 14.68 3.95
N THR A 109 -6.50 15.71 4.79
CA THR A 109 -6.41 15.54 6.26
C THR A 109 -7.46 14.57 6.79
N LYS A 110 -8.68 14.61 6.26
CA LYS A 110 -9.76 13.70 6.66
C LYS A 110 -9.47 12.26 6.25
N VAL A 111 -8.96 12.07 5.03
CA VAL A 111 -8.54 10.76 4.53
C VAL A 111 -7.33 10.22 5.29
N SER A 112 -6.36 11.08 5.60
CA SER A 112 -5.17 10.75 6.39
C SER A 112 -5.52 10.32 7.81
N ASN A 113 -6.47 11.00 8.46
CA ASN A 113 -6.99 10.57 9.75
C ASN A 113 -7.70 9.21 9.68
N ALA A 114 -8.44 8.94 8.60
CA ALA A 114 -9.05 7.63 8.37
C ALA A 114 -7.99 6.54 8.15
N MET A 115 -6.93 6.82 7.37
CA MET A 115 -5.79 5.92 7.19
C MET A 115 -5.13 5.59 8.53
N ALA A 116 -4.82 6.59 9.34
CA ALA A 116 -4.22 6.39 10.66
C ALA A 116 -5.11 5.55 11.59
N SER A 117 -6.43 5.78 11.57
CA SER A 117 -7.40 5.00 12.34
C SER A 117 -7.44 3.52 11.90
N ILE A 118 -7.50 3.26 10.59
CA ILE A 118 -7.48 1.90 10.04
C ILE A 118 -6.15 1.21 10.33
N PHE A 119 -5.03 1.91 10.18
CA PHE A 119 -3.71 1.38 10.50
C PHE A 119 -3.59 1.00 11.99
N LYS A 120 -4.16 1.80 12.91
CA LYS A 120 -4.21 1.45 14.32
C LYS A 120 -5.03 0.18 14.59
N LYS A 121 -6.13 -0.03 13.85
CA LYS A 121 -6.92 -1.27 13.91
C LYS A 121 -6.11 -2.47 13.41
N TYR A 122 -5.41 -2.32 12.30
CA TYR A 122 -4.49 -3.32 11.77
C TYR A 122 -3.42 -3.71 12.80
N GLN A 123 -2.73 -2.72 13.38
CA GLN A 123 -1.72 -2.95 14.43
C GLN A 123 -2.32 -3.66 15.64
N THR A 124 -3.53 -3.27 16.06
CA THR A 124 -4.23 -3.89 17.18
C THR A 124 -4.55 -5.35 16.90
N GLN A 125 -5.07 -5.67 15.72
CA GLN A 125 -5.36 -7.05 15.35
C GLN A 125 -4.08 -7.90 15.27
N HIS A 126 -3.05 -7.37 14.61
CA HIS A 126 -1.78 -8.07 14.45
C HIS A 126 -1.13 -8.36 15.81
N CYS A 127 -1.06 -7.35 16.69
CA CYS A 127 -0.52 -7.55 18.04
C CYS A 127 -1.39 -8.52 18.85
N SER A 128 -2.71 -8.49 18.70
CA SER A 128 -3.61 -9.41 19.43
C SER A 128 -3.41 -10.87 19.01
N GLN A 129 -3.17 -11.12 17.72
CA GLN A 129 -2.89 -12.46 17.20
C GLN A 129 -1.54 -13.00 17.72
N ILE A 130 -0.50 -12.16 17.71
CA ILE A 130 0.80 -12.52 18.27
C ILE A 130 0.69 -12.79 19.77
N LEU A 131 -0.01 -11.91 20.52
CA LEU A 131 -0.22 -12.06 21.95
C LEU A 131 -0.97 -13.35 22.28
N LEU A 132 -2.02 -13.70 21.53
CA LEU A 132 -2.76 -14.95 21.71
C LEU A 132 -1.86 -16.17 21.49
N SER A 133 -1.03 -16.13 20.44
CA SER A 133 -0.06 -17.20 20.14
C SER A 133 0.98 -17.33 21.26
N ALA A 134 1.49 -16.22 21.77
CA ALA A 134 2.42 -16.20 22.89
C ALA A 134 1.79 -16.75 24.19
N GLN A 135 0.53 -16.42 24.47
CA GLN A 135 -0.21 -16.97 25.61
C GLN A 135 -0.44 -18.48 25.48
N ALA A 136 -0.69 -18.96 24.26
CA ALA A 136 -0.81 -20.39 23.98
C ALA A 136 0.51 -21.14 24.19
N ALA A 137 1.63 -20.61 23.70
CA ALA A 137 2.97 -21.16 23.93
C ALA A 137 3.32 -21.18 25.42
N TYR A 138 3.06 -20.07 26.13
CA TYR A 138 3.24 -19.99 27.58
C TYR A 138 2.43 -21.04 28.34
N SER A 139 1.17 -21.27 27.94
CA SER A 139 0.29 -22.27 28.56
C SER A 139 0.75 -23.71 28.32
N LYS A 140 1.55 -23.94 27.28
CA LYS A 140 2.21 -25.22 26.98
C LYS A 140 3.58 -25.37 27.66
N HIS A 141 3.98 -24.40 28.48
CA HIS A 141 5.32 -24.29 29.07
C HIS A 141 6.46 -24.11 28.05
N ASP A 142 6.15 -23.70 26.82
CA ASP A 142 7.16 -23.30 25.83
C ASP A 142 7.50 -21.82 26.03
N TYR A 143 8.34 -21.56 27.03
CA TYR A 143 8.71 -20.20 27.44
C TYR A 143 9.60 -19.49 26.42
N THR A 144 10.38 -20.26 25.65
CA THR A 144 11.23 -19.73 24.59
C THR A 144 10.39 -19.21 23.43
N GLU A 145 9.47 -20.04 22.91
CA GLU A 145 8.54 -19.63 21.85
C GLU A 145 7.66 -18.46 22.32
N ALA A 146 7.19 -18.48 23.56
CA ALA A 146 6.40 -17.39 24.12
C ALA A 146 7.18 -16.07 24.20
N ALA A 147 8.46 -16.09 24.58
CA ALA A 147 9.31 -14.90 24.65
C ALA A 147 9.62 -14.34 23.26
N GLU A 148 9.94 -15.22 22.29
CA GLU A 148 10.16 -14.84 20.90
C GLU A 148 8.93 -14.16 20.30
N LEU A 149 7.74 -14.74 20.48
CA LEU A 149 6.49 -14.16 20.01
C LEU A 149 6.20 -12.80 20.67
N VAL A 150 6.42 -12.65 21.97
CA VAL A 150 6.24 -11.35 22.66
C VAL A 150 7.19 -10.27 22.12
N SER A 151 8.42 -10.63 21.72
CA SER A 151 9.40 -9.68 21.17
C SER A 151 8.96 -9.06 19.83
N LEU A 152 8.06 -9.73 19.10
CA LEU A 152 7.49 -9.22 17.85
C LEU A 152 6.39 -8.17 18.06
N ILE A 153 5.90 -7.99 19.30
CA ILE A 153 4.89 -6.99 19.62
C ILE A 153 5.53 -5.62 19.76
N ASP A 154 5.17 -4.70 18.86
CA ASP A 154 5.58 -3.30 18.94
C ASP A 154 5.18 -2.69 20.30
N ALA A 155 6.13 -2.08 20.99
CA ALA A 155 5.93 -1.42 22.29
C ALA A 155 4.95 -0.22 22.22
N GLN A 156 4.64 0.28 21.02
CA GLN A 156 3.64 1.31 20.75
C GLN A 156 2.27 0.74 20.35
N SER A 157 2.16 -0.59 20.23
CA SER A 157 0.88 -1.24 19.95
C SER A 157 -0.07 -1.16 21.15
N SER A 158 -1.35 -1.35 20.89
CA SER A 158 -2.37 -1.46 21.93
C SER A 158 -2.13 -2.64 22.89
N CYS A 159 -1.39 -3.66 22.45
CA CYS A 159 -1.08 -4.85 23.25
C CYS A 159 0.14 -4.67 24.18
N ALA A 160 0.87 -3.55 24.12
CA ALA A 160 2.15 -3.38 24.80
C ALA A 160 2.11 -3.66 26.31
N ALA A 161 1.05 -3.22 27.01
CA ALA A 161 0.89 -3.49 28.44
C ALA A 161 0.69 -4.98 28.75
N GLN A 162 -0.09 -5.69 27.92
CA GLN A 162 -0.36 -7.11 28.08
C GLN A 162 0.86 -7.96 27.68
N ALA A 163 1.57 -7.57 26.62
CA ALA A 163 2.82 -8.16 26.19
C ALA A 163 3.88 -8.06 27.30
N LYS A 164 4.01 -6.87 27.92
CA LYS A 164 4.91 -6.67 29.07
C LYS A 164 4.52 -7.54 30.26
N ALA A 165 3.23 -7.63 30.59
CA ALA A 165 2.77 -8.49 31.69
C ALA A 165 3.06 -9.98 31.43
N LEU A 166 2.87 -10.45 30.20
CA LEU A 166 3.19 -11.82 29.80
C LEU A 166 4.71 -12.07 29.84
N LEU A 167 5.52 -11.11 29.39
CA LEU A 167 6.98 -11.21 29.49
C LEU A 167 7.45 -11.32 30.94
N GLU A 168 6.88 -10.55 31.87
CA GLU A 168 7.21 -10.67 33.30
C GLU A 168 6.77 -12.03 33.88
N ALA A 169 5.64 -12.60 33.41
CA ALA A 169 5.22 -13.94 33.81
C ALA A 169 6.14 -15.04 33.25
N ILE A 170 6.60 -14.89 32.01
CA ILE A 170 7.62 -15.74 31.38
C ILE A 170 8.92 -15.66 32.18
N LYS A 171 9.42 -14.44 32.48
CA LYS A 171 10.62 -14.23 33.31
C LYS A 171 10.50 -14.93 34.65
N LYS A 172 9.39 -14.74 35.37
CA LYS A 172 9.17 -15.41 36.66
C LYS A 172 9.14 -16.93 36.55
N SER A 173 8.67 -17.46 35.42
CA SER A 173 8.65 -18.91 35.14
C SER A 173 10.02 -19.44 34.72
N MET A 174 10.80 -18.61 34.03
CA MET A 174 12.19 -18.85 33.64
C MET A 174 13.20 -18.56 34.76
N ASP A 175 12.87 -17.78 35.79
CA ASP A 175 13.71 -17.49 36.97
C ASP A 175 13.99 -18.74 37.83
N LYS A 176 13.34 -19.88 37.52
CA LYS A 176 13.78 -21.21 38.01
C LYS A 176 14.96 -21.80 37.23
N GLN A 177 15.34 -21.23 36.09
CA GLN A 177 16.50 -21.57 35.26
C GLN A 177 16.97 -20.34 34.44
N TYR A 178 18.01 -19.68 34.96
CA TYR A 178 18.90 -18.72 34.29
C TYR A 178 18.44 -17.25 34.13
N ASN A 179 18.97 -16.41 35.01
CA ASN A 179 19.03 -14.95 34.90
C ASN A 179 20.32 -14.55 34.19
N ASP A 180 20.26 -13.60 33.22
CA ASP A 180 21.29 -12.55 33.03
C ASP A 180 21.09 -11.62 31.79
N ILE A 181 20.15 -11.86 30.87
CA ILE A 181 20.17 -11.12 29.57
C ILE A 181 19.27 -9.87 29.50
N ILE A 182 18.37 -9.62 30.46
CA ILE A 182 17.26 -8.65 30.28
C ILE A 182 17.58 -7.23 30.78
N ALA A 183 18.81 -6.75 30.51
CA ALA A 183 19.24 -5.40 30.88
C ALA A 183 19.31 -4.43 29.68
N MET A 184 19.22 -4.90 28.43
CA MET A 184 19.54 -4.09 27.24
C MET A 184 18.34 -3.49 26.47
N GLU A 185 17.10 -3.72 26.90
CA GLU A 185 15.91 -3.45 26.06
C GLU A 185 14.99 -2.35 26.59
N LYS A 186 15.57 -1.30 27.16
CA LYS A 186 14.87 -0.07 27.57
C LYS A 186 15.50 1.16 26.93
N GLU A 187 15.26 1.39 25.63
CA GLU A 187 15.56 2.70 25.00
C GLU A 187 14.86 2.85 23.65
N LYS A 188 13.71 3.55 23.63
CA LYS A 188 13.48 4.78 22.82
C LYS A 188 12.02 5.21 22.83
N ILE A 189 11.75 6.26 23.60
CA ILE A 189 10.61 7.16 23.38
C ILE A 189 11.01 8.09 22.23
N ARG A 190 10.22 8.14 21.16
CA ARG A 190 10.38 9.14 20.10
C ARG A 190 9.12 9.98 19.98
N SER A 191 9.37 11.28 19.85
CA SER A 191 8.38 12.34 19.67
C SER A 191 7.36 12.05 18.58
N ASP A 192 6.13 12.53 18.82
CA ASP A 192 4.92 12.28 18.04
C ASP A 192 5.03 12.57 16.53
N GLU A 193 5.93 13.46 16.11
CA GLU A 193 6.17 13.78 14.70
C GLU A 193 6.92 12.68 13.94
N ARG A 194 7.89 12.01 14.59
CA ARG A 194 8.58 10.85 14.00
C ARG A 194 7.63 9.66 13.86
N ILE A 195 6.67 9.54 14.77
CA ILE A 195 5.65 8.48 14.76
C ILE A 195 4.71 8.67 13.56
N LYS A 196 4.19 9.87 13.32
CA LYS A 196 3.32 10.14 12.16
C LYS A 196 4.03 9.89 10.83
N SER A 197 5.27 10.36 10.69
CA SER A 197 6.07 10.12 9.47
C SER A 197 6.35 8.62 9.24
N ALA A 198 6.69 7.88 10.30
CA ALA A 198 6.90 6.44 10.24
C ALA A 198 5.61 5.68 9.89
N GLN A 199 4.47 6.10 10.44
CA GLN A 199 3.15 5.53 10.12
C GLN A 199 2.77 5.74 8.65
N ILE A 200 2.92 6.96 8.12
CA ILE A 200 2.67 7.23 6.70
C ILE A 200 3.56 6.39 5.81
N LYS A 201 4.84 6.22 6.18
CA LYS A 201 5.76 5.35 5.47
C LYS A 201 5.28 3.90 5.48
N ALA A 202 4.93 3.36 6.65
CA ALA A 202 4.42 1.99 6.76
C ALA A 202 3.14 1.78 5.92
N ILE A 203 2.22 2.75 5.91
CA ILE A 203 1.01 2.71 5.08
C ILE A 203 1.37 2.68 3.59
N ARG A 204 2.33 3.50 3.14
CA ARG A 204 2.82 3.47 1.75
C ARG A 204 3.47 2.13 1.40
N ASP A 205 4.25 1.55 2.30
CA ASP A 205 4.92 0.28 2.08
C ASP A 205 3.88 -0.86 1.92
N ILE A 206 2.84 -0.88 2.76
CA ILE A 206 1.70 -1.81 2.65
C ILE A 206 0.97 -1.63 1.31
N ALA A 207 0.62 -0.39 0.95
CA ALA A 207 -0.07 -0.10 -0.30
C ALA A 207 0.77 -0.52 -1.53
N THR A 208 2.06 -0.23 -1.51
CA THR A 208 3.00 -0.62 -2.58
C THR A 208 3.09 -2.13 -2.70
N ALA A 209 3.21 -2.86 -1.59
CA ALA A 209 3.25 -4.31 -1.58
C ALA A 209 1.94 -4.91 -2.11
N TYR A 210 0.79 -4.32 -1.77
CA TYR A 210 -0.52 -4.73 -2.29
C TYR A 210 -0.57 -4.61 -3.82
N PHE A 211 -0.21 -3.46 -4.37
CA PHE A 211 -0.20 -3.25 -5.83
C PHE A 211 0.77 -4.18 -6.55
N LYS A 212 1.98 -4.40 -6.02
CA LYS A 212 2.98 -5.30 -6.62
C LYS A 212 2.54 -6.76 -6.69
N ARG A 213 1.64 -7.21 -5.81
CA ARG A 213 1.11 -8.60 -5.83
C ARG A 213 0.08 -8.83 -6.93
N GLN A 214 -0.44 -7.78 -7.56
CA GLN A 214 -1.40 -7.92 -8.67
C GLN A 214 -0.65 -8.22 -9.97
N THR A 215 -0.66 -9.50 -10.38
CA THR A 215 0.08 -10.02 -11.55
C THR A 215 -0.51 -9.67 -12.90
N GLU A 216 -1.73 -9.14 -12.94
CA GLU A 216 -2.42 -8.73 -14.18
C GLU A 216 -1.88 -7.41 -14.77
N TYR A 217 -1.01 -6.70 -14.05
CA TYR A 217 -0.61 -5.33 -14.41
C TYR A 217 0.90 -5.13 -14.32
N VAL A 218 1.47 -4.46 -15.32
CA VAL A 218 2.87 -4.04 -15.34
C VAL A 218 2.94 -2.58 -14.90
N PHE A 219 3.60 -2.31 -13.78
CA PHE A 219 3.80 -0.96 -13.25
C PHE A 219 5.11 -0.37 -13.78
N PHE A 220 5.04 0.84 -14.33
CA PHE A 220 6.19 1.67 -14.66
C PHE A 220 6.29 2.76 -13.59
N TRP A 221 7.42 2.81 -12.88
CA TRP A 221 7.69 3.74 -11.78
C TRP A 221 8.45 4.96 -12.30
#